data_AF-A0A537FW33-F1
#
_entry.id   AF-A0A537FW33-F1
#
_cell.length_a   1.000
_cell.length_b   1.000
_cell.length_c   1.000
_cell.angle_alpha   90.00
_cell.angle_beta   90.00
_cell.angle_gamma   90.00
#
_symmetry.space_group_name_H-M   'P 1'
#
loop_
_entity.id
_entity.type
_entity.pdbx_description
1 polymer ?
#
loop_
_entity_poly.entity_id
_entity_poly.type
_entity_poly.pdbx_seq_one_letter_code
_entity_poly.pdbx_strand_id
1 'polypeptide(L)' 'MDLKLAVEDAPDSAGVVVDAIRAVKIGLDRGIAGPLTSISSYSFKHPPVTVPDSLASQWVEDYIKGTRER' A
#
# COMPACT_ATOMS: atom_id res chain seq x y z
N MET A 1 -5.80 -27.32 9.61
CA MET A 1 -5.47 -27.42 8.18
C MET A 1 -3.97 -27.19 8.07
N ASP A 2 -3.25 -28.08 7.39
CA ASP A 2 -1.82 -27.91 7.11
C ASP A 2 -1.63 -27.65 5.61
N LEU A 3 -0.92 -26.57 5.28
CA LEU A 3 -0.66 -26.14 3.90
C LEU A 3 0.83 -25.84 3.72
N LYS A 4 1.38 -26.23 2.57
CA LYS A 4 2.73 -25.87 2.14
C LYS A 4 2.66 -25.17 0.79
N LEU A 5 3.24 -23.97 0.71
CA LEU A 5 3.37 -23.18 -0.51
C LEU A 5 4.86 -22.92 -0.76
N ALA A 6 5.28 -22.97 -2.04
CA ALA A 6 6.62 -22.60 -2.47
C ALA A 6 6.49 -21.48 -3.51
N VAL A 7 7.09 -20.33 -3.22
CA VAL A 7 7.09 -19.13 -4.05
C VAL A 7 8.47 -18.49 -4.05
N GLU A 8 8.76 -17.72 -5.10
CA GLU A 8 9.98 -16.90 -5.20
C GLU A 8 9.74 -15.56 -4.50
N ASP A 9 10.53 -15.25 -3.47
CA ASP A 9 10.33 -14.08 -2.59
C ASP A 9 10.47 -12.72 -3.31
N ALA A 10 11.44 -12.61 -4.22
CA ALA A 10 11.67 -11.36 -4.94
C ALA A 10 10.53 -11.02 -5.92
N PRO A 11 10.04 -11.94 -6.78
CA PRO A 11 8.84 -11.72 -7.57
C PRO A 11 7.57 -11.50 -6.75
N ASP A 12 7.42 -12.17 -5.60
CA ASP A 12 6.23 -12.07 -4.73
C ASP A 12 6.01 -10.64 -4.21
N SER A 13 7.11 -9.94 -3.91
CA SER A 13 7.09 -8.55 -3.43
C SER A 13 7.17 -7.48 -4.51
N ALA A 14 7.64 -7.81 -5.73
CA ALA A 14 7.88 -6.83 -6.78
C ALA A 14 6.64 -6.00 -7.16
N GLY A 15 5.47 -6.64 -7.27
CA GLY A 15 4.21 -5.95 -7.57
C GLY A 15 3.84 -4.94 -6.49
N VAL A 16 3.96 -5.34 -5.22
CA VAL A 16 3.68 -4.48 -4.05
C VAL A 16 4.60 -3.25 -4.04
N VAL A 17 5.88 -3.43 -4.36
CA VAL A 17 6.85 -2.33 -4.40
C VAL A 17 6.56 -1.36 -5.55
N VAL A 18 6.17 -1.86 -6.73
CA VAL A 18 5.77 -1.00 -7.86
C VAL A 18 4.56 -0.14 -7.50
N ASP A 19 3.58 -0.69 -6.80
CA ASP A 19 2.40 0.06 -6.31
C ASP A 19 2.80 1.16 -5.33
N ALA A 20 3.65 0.82 -4.36
CA ALA A 20 4.16 1.77 -3.38
C ALA A 20 4.90 2.95 -4.04
N ILE A 21 5.78 2.67 -5.01
CA ILE A 21 6.51 3.73 -5.75
C ILE A 21 5.54 4.65 -6.50
N ARG A 22 4.52 4.09 -7.16
CA ARG A 22 3.52 4.88 -7.88
C ARG A 22 2.69 5.75 -6.92
N ALA A 23 2.32 5.21 -5.76
CA ALA A 23 1.62 5.97 -4.73
C ALA A 23 2.49 7.11 -4.17
N VAL A 24 3.79 6.89 -3.98
CA VAL A 24 4.75 7.94 -3.60
C VAL A 24 4.81 9.03 -4.66
N LYS A 25 4.86 8.67 -5.95
CA LYS A 25 4.85 9.67 -7.04
C LYS A 25 3.60 10.55 -7.01
N ILE A 26 2.42 9.97 -6.78
CA ILE A 26 1.17 10.72 -6.60
C ILE A 26 1.29 11.69 -5.41
N GLY A 27 1.87 11.24 -4.30
CA GLY A 27 2.03 12.06 -3.10
C GLY A 27 2.96 13.23 -3.32
N LEU A 28 4.08 12.99 -4.02
CA LEU A 28 5.01 14.04 -4.45
C LEU A 28 4.32 15.06 -5.35
N ASP A 29 3.54 14.62 -6.34
CA ASP A 29 2.82 15.51 -7.25
C ASP A 29 1.76 16.36 -6.54
N ARG A 30 1.22 15.86 -5.42
CA ARG A 30 0.27 16.58 -4.56
C ARG A 30 0.94 17.42 -3.46
N GLY A 31 2.28 17.41 -3.37
CA GLY A 31 3.01 18.13 -2.33
C GLY A 31 2.83 17.56 -0.92
N ILE A 32 2.50 16.28 -0.80
CA ILE A 32 2.25 15.63 0.49
C ILE A 32 3.58 15.21 1.11
N ALA A 33 3.79 15.65 2.35
CA ALA A 33 4.92 15.23 3.18
C ALA A 33 4.49 14.23 4.26
N GLY A 34 5.45 13.39 4.66
CA GLY A 34 5.26 12.37 5.69
C GLY A 34 4.68 11.05 5.15
N PRO A 35 4.23 10.17 6.04
CA PRO A 35 3.79 8.83 5.67
C PRO A 35 2.48 8.83 4.85
N LEU A 36 2.45 8.05 3.77
CA LEU A 36 1.23 7.78 3.00
C LEU A 36 0.47 6.61 3.64
N THR A 37 -0.41 6.93 4.60
CA THR A 37 -1.12 5.92 5.40
C THR A 37 -1.98 4.97 4.60
N SER A 38 -2.50 5.37 3.43
CA SER A 38 -3.35 4.55 2.56
C SER A 38 -2.59 3.35 2.01
N ILE A 39 -1.58 3.61 1.17
CA ILE A 39 -0.75 2.53 0.60
C ILE A 39 0.06 1.81 1.68
N SER A 40 0.45 2.51 2.74
CA SER A 40 1.19 1.87 3.82
C SER A 40 0.37 0.77 4.49
N SER A 41 -0.90 1.07 4.83
CA SER A 41 -1.80 0.13 5.50
C SER A 41 -2.10 -1.12 4.66
N TYR A 42 -2.01 -1.01 3.33
CA TYR A 42 -2.31 -2.10 2.39
C TYR A 42 -1.08 -2.95 2.05
N SER A 43 0.09 -2.34 1.92
CA SER A 43 1.27 -2.97 1.32
C SER A 43 2.32 -3.46 2.31
N PHE A 44 2.28 -3.06 3.58
CA PHE A 44 3.35 -3.35 4.54
C PHE A 44 2.83 -4.08 5.78
N LYS A 45 3.66 -5.01 6.28
CA LYS A 45 3.35 -5.81 7.49
C LYS A 45 3.25 -4.97 8.78
N HIS A 46 3.97 -3.85 8.83
CA HIS A 46 4.00 -2.94 9.99
C HIS A 46 3.79 -1.49 9.55
N PRO A 47 2.57 -1.12 9.16
CA PRO A 47 2.26 0.22 8.72
C PRO A 47 2.15 1.20 9.91
N PRO A 48 2.30 2.52 9.71
CA PRO A 48 2.06 3.52 10.76
C PRO A 48 0.62 3.50 11.31
N VAL A 49 -0.34 3.07 10.48
CA VAL A 49 -1.75 2.88 10.85
C VAL A 49 -2.15 1.49 10.39
N THR A 50 -2.67 0.67 11.30
CA THR A 50 -3.19 -0.67 10.97
C THR A 50 -4.71 -0.61 10.90
N VAL A 51 -5.27 -1.11 9.80
CA VAL A 51 -6.72 -1.24 9.60
C VAL A 51 -7.02 -2.59 8.94
N PRO A 52 -8.28 -3.06 8.95
CA PRO A 52 -8.66 -4.26 8.21
C PRO A 52 -8.35 -4.15 6.71
N ASP A 53 -7.93 -5.25 6.09
CA ASP A 53 -7.47 -5.29 4.69
C ASP A 53 -8.49 -4.70 3.69
N SER A 54 -9.78 -4.94 3.90
CA SER A 54 -10.85 -4.37 3.08
C SER A 54 -10.90 -2.85 3.13
N LEU A 55 -10.64 -2.28 4.30
CA LEU A 55 -10.57 -0.83 4.49
C LEU A 55 -9.26 -0.26 3.92
N ALA A 56 -8.13 -0.97 4.10
CA ALA A 56 -6.85 -0.58 3.52
C ALA A 56 -6.92 -0.51 1.98
N SER A 57 -7.58 -1.49 1.35
CA SER A 57 -7.82 -1.51 -0.09
C SER A 57 -8.64 -0.30 -0.54
N GLN A 58 -9.74 0.00 0.17
CA GLN A 58 -10.56 1.18 -0.12
C GLN A 58 -9.76 2.49 0.04
N TRP A 59 -8.90 2.61 1.05
CA TRP A 59 -8.07 3.79 1.26
C TRP A 59 -7.11 4.03 0.09
N VAL A 60 -6.53 2.97 -0.47
CA VAL A 60 -5.68 3.08 -1.67
C VAL A 60 -6.48 3.62 -2.86
N GLU A 61 -7.69 3.10 -3.09
CA GLU A 61 -8.59 3.60 -4.15
C GLU A 61 -8.96 5.07 -3.95
N ASP A 62 -9.34 5.44 -2.73
CA ASP A 62 -9.73 6.81 -2.39
C ASP A 62 -8.55 7.79 -2.51
N TYR A 63 -7.35 7.34 -2.14
CA TYR A 63 -6.10 8.07 -2.33
C TYR A 63 -5.81 8.28 -3.81
N ILE A 64 -5.88 7.24 -4.65
CA ILE A 64 -5.65 7.36 -6.09
C ILE A 64 -6.65 8.35 -6.71
N LYS A 65 -7.94 8.27 -6.33
CA LYS A 65 -9.01 9.19 -6.78
C LYS A 65 -8.87 10.62 -6.23
N GLY A 66 -8.02 10.85 -5.24
CA GLY A 66 -7.83 12.16 -4.61
C GLY A 66 -8.92 12.55 -3.62
N THR A 67 -9.77 11.60 -3.22
CA THR A 67 -10.82 11.79 -2.19
C THR A 67 -10.28 11.58 -0.78
N ARG A 68 -9.10 10.96 -0.65
CA ARG A 68 -8.32 10.85 0.59
C ARG A 68 -6.94 11.47 0.40
N GLU A 69 -6.48 12.18 1.42
CA GLU A 69 -5.19 12.87 1.37
C GLU A 69 -4.01 11.88 1.32
N ARG A 70 -3.89 10.96 2.29
CA ARG A 70 -2.67 10.16 2.50
C ARG A 70 -2.92 8.71 2.87
#